data_AF-A0A9R0RGF6-F1
#
_entry.id   AF-A0A9R0RGF6-F1
#
_cell.length_a   1.000
_cell.length_b   1.000
_cell.length_c   1.000
_cell.angle_alpha   90.00
_cell.angle_beta   90.00
_cell.angle_gamma   90.00
#
_symmetry.space_group_name_H-M   'P 1'
#
loop_
_entity.id
_entity.type
_entity.pdbx_description
1 polymer ?
#
loop_
_entity_poly.entity_id
_entity_poly.type
_entity_poly.pdbx_seq_one_letter_code
_entity_poly.pdbx_strand_id
1 'polypeptide(L)'
;MLVNRVGDFGLALGIFGCFTLFQTVDFSTIFAYASAPRNEWIFCNMRLNSITLICILLFIGVVGKSTQIGLHTWLPDAMEGPTPVSALIHAATMVTAGIFMIARCSPLFEYSPTTLIVITFAGAMTSFLAATTGMLQNDLKRVIAYSTCSQLGYMIFACGISHYSVNVFHLMDHAFFKALLFLSAGSVIHAMSDEQDMRKMGGLASSFPLTYAMMLMGSLSLIVFPFLT
;
A
#
# COMPACT_ATOMS: atom_id res chain seq x y z
N MET A 1 -13.04 -8.71 4.05
CA MET A 1 -12.63 -10.03 3.51
C MET A 1 -12.87 -10.16 2.00
N LEU A 2 -14.06 -9.78 1.48
CA LEU A 2 -14.40 -9.91 0.06
C LEU A 2 -13.47 -9.13 -0.87
N VAL A 3 -13.16 -7.87 -0.54
CA VAL A 3 -12.24 -7.02 -1.32
C VAL A 3 -10.85 -7.65 -1.49
N ASN A 4 -10.30 -8.24 -0.43
CA ASN A 4 -9.02 -8.94 -0.49
C ASN A 4 -9.06 -10.17 -1.39
N ARG A 5 -10.18 -10.90 -1.40
CA ARG A 5 -10.36 -12.07 -2.26
C ARG A 5 -10.46 -11.70 -3.74
N VAL A 6 -11.04 -10.54 -4.06
CA VAL A 6 -11.05 -10.01 -5.44
C VAL A 6 -9.62 -9.73 -5.91
N GLY A 7 -8.79 -9.12 -5.06
CA GLY A 7 -7.35 -8.94 -5.33
C GLY A 7 -6.63 -10.28 -5.51
N ASP A 8 -6.84 -11.23 -4.60
CA ASP A 8 -6.23 -12.57 -4.68
C ASP A 8 -6.56 -13.28 -6.00
N PHE A 9 -7.76 -13.08 -6.54
CA PHE A 9 -8.16 -13.63 -7.83
C PHE A 9 -7.38 -13.01 -9.00
N GLY A 10 -7.18 -11.68 -8.99
CA GLY A 10 -6.34 -11.00 -9.97
C GLY A 10 -4.88 -11.50 -9.93
N LEU A 11 -4.33 -11.66 -8.72
CA LEU A 11 -3.00 -12.24 -8.52
C LEU A 11 -2.91 -13.66 -9.06
N ALA A 12 -3.88 -14.52 -8.75
CA ALA A 12 -3.91 -15.90 -9.21
C ALA A 12 -3.96 -15.99 -10.75
N LEU A 13 -4.77 -15.15 -11.40
CA LEU A 13 -4.82 -15.06 -12.86
C LEU A 13 -3.48 -14.57 -13.46
N GLY A 14 -2.82 -13.60 -12.81
CA GLY A 14 -1.49 -13.14 -13.23
C GLY A 14 -0.44 -14.23 -13.15
N ILE A 15 -0.42 -15.00 -12.05
CA ILE A 15 0.50 -16.15 -11.88
C ILE A 15 0.21 -17.25 -12.89
N PHE A 16 -1.07 -17.56 -13.13
CA PHE A 16 -1.47 -18.52 -14.16
C PHE A 16 -1.03 -18.05 -15.56
N GLY A 17 -1.20 -16.76 -15.86
CA GLY A 17 -0.68 -16.13 -17.08
C GLY A 17 0.84 -16.32 -17.22
N CYS A 18 1.62 -16.01 -16.17
CA CYS A 18 3.06 -16.27 -16.16
C CYS A 18 3.37 -17.73 -16.47
N PHE A 19 2.69 -18.68 -15.81
CA PHE A 19 2.93 -20.10 -16.01
C PHE A 19 2.58 -20.54 -17.44
N THR A 20 1.48 -20.07 -18.02
CA THR A 20 1.12 -20.42 -19.42
C THR A 20 2.15 -19.92 -20.44
N LEU A 21 2.77 -18.76 -20.19
CA LEU A 21 3.73 -18.17 -21.13
C LEU A 21 5.16 -18.70 -20.92
N PHE A 22 5.63 -18.74 -19.68
CA PHE A 22 7.02 -19.10 -19.35
C PHE A 22 7.20 -20.56 -18.94
N GLN A 23 6.11 -21.29 -18.67
CA GLN A 23 6.12 -22.68 -18.17
C GLN A 23 6.86 -22.85 -16.83
N THR A 24 7.10 -21.75 -16.11
CA THR A 24 7.77 -21.71 -14.81
C THR A 24 7.13 -20.64 -13.93
N VAL A 25 7.36 -20.74 -12.63
CA VAL A 25 7.03 -19.70 -11.63
C VAL A 25 8.29 -19.12 -10.96
N ASP A 26 9.47 -19.56 -11.40
CA ASP A 26 10.73 -19.08 -10.84
C ASP A 26 11.13 -17.73 -11.44
N PHE A 27 11.34 -16.74 -10.58
CA PHE A 27 11.65 -15.37 -10.98
C PHE A 27 12.87 -15.27 -11.89
N SER A 28 13.93 -16.03 -11.60
CA SER A 28 15.19 -15.91 -12.36
C SER A 28 14.99 -16.32 -13.83
N THR A 29 14.27 -17.42 -14.05
CA THR A 29 13.92 -17.89 -15.38
C THR A 29 12.97 -16.94 -16.09
N ILE A 30 11.93 -16.47 -15.40
CA ILE A 30 10.93 -15.55 -15.97
C ILE A 30 11.61 -14.27 -16.46
N PHE A 31 12.49 -13.66 -15.67
CA PHE A 31 13.14 -12.40 -16.04
C PHE A 31 14.10 -12.53 -17.22
N ALA A 32 14.78 -13.68 -17.34
CA ALA A 32 15.63 -13.96 -18.50
C ALA A 32 14.80 -14.07 -19.80
N TYR A 33 13.64 -14.73 -19.73
CA TYR A 33 12.76 -14.93 -20.89
C TYR A 33 11.77 -13.78 -21.14
N ALA A 34 11.57 -12.87 -20.19
CA ALA A 34 10.62 -11.77 -20.32
C ALA A 34 10.97 -10.79 -21.47
N SER A 35 12.24 -10.78 -21.91
CA SER A 35 12.70 -10.02 -23.08
C SER A 35 12.35 -10.65 -24.43
N ALA A 36 11.90 -11.91 -24.46
CA ALA A 36 11.62 -12.67 -25.68
C ALA A 36 10.40 -12.11 -26.46
N PRO A 37 10.28 -12.38 -27.77
CA PRO A 37 9.24 -11.81 -28.62
C PRO A 37 7.82 -12.11 -28.14
N ARG A 38 6.96 -11.10 -28.31
CA ARG A 38 5.66 -10.92 -27.67
C ARG A 38 4.58 -11.75 -28.36
N ASN A 39 3.88 -12.60 -27.60
CA ASN A 39 2.64 -13.21 -28.05
C ASN A 39 1.45 -12.29 -27.74
N GLU A 40 0.55 -12.13 -28.69
CA GLU A 40 -0.74 -11.47 -28.44
C GLU A 40 -1.75 -12.49 -27.93
N TRP A 41 -2.45 -12.14 -26.85
CA TRP A 41 -3.56 -12.93 -26.32
C TRP A 41 -4.87 -12.19 -26.52
N ILE A 42 -5.94 -12.96 -26.73
CA ILE A 42 -7.30 -12.42 -26.78
C ILE A 42 -7.87 -12.50 -25.37
N PHE A 43 -8.09 -11.35 -24.75
CA PHE A 43 -8.72 -11.23 -23.44
C PHE A 43 -9.94 -10.31 -23.53
N CYS A 44 -11.11 -10.78 -23.10
CA CYS A 44 -12.38 -10.04 -23.23
C CYS A 44 -12.62 -9.48 -24.65
N ASN A 45 -12.38 -10.29 -25.69
CA ASN A 45 -12.44 -9.91 -27.12
C ASN A 45 -11.46 -8.81 -27.57
N MET A 46 -10.48 -8.43 -26.75
CA MET A 46 -9.40 -7.51 -27.14
C MET A 46 -8.09 -8.26 -27.31
N ARG A 47 -7.31 -7.93 -28.35
CA ARG A 47 -5.93 -8.42 -28.50
C ARG A 47 -5.00 -7.54 -27.68
N LEU A 48 -4.37 -8.14 -26.68
CA LEU A 48 -3.42 -7.48 -25.80
C LEU A 48 -2.09 -8.22 -25.82
N ASN A 49 -1.00 -7.49 -25.62
CA ASN A 49 0.30 -8.09 -25.40
C ASN A 49 0.25 -8.91 -24.09
N SER A 50 0.64 -10.18 -24.15
CA SER A 50 0.56 -11.12 -23.03
C SER A 50 1.24 -10.59 -21.77
N ILE A 51 2.43 -9.98 -21.89
CA ILE A 51 3.17 -9.41 -20.75
C ILE A 51 2.37 -8.26 -20.14
N THR A 52 1.82 -7.37 -20.95
CA THR A 52 1.03 -6.23 -20.45
C THR A 52 -0.21 -6.71 -19.68
N LEU A 53 -0.89 -7.74 -20.18
CA LEU A 53 -2.05 -8.32 -19.49
C LEU A 53 -1.64 -8.96 -18.16
N ILE A 54 -0.55 -9.73 -18.14
CA ILE A 54 0.00 -10.31 -16.92
C ILE A 54 0.32 -9.22 -15.90
N CYS A 55 1.06 -8.17 -16.29
CA CYS A 55 1.40 -7.06 -15.41
C CYS A 55 0.15 -6.38 -14.82
N ILE A 56 -0.89 -6.16 -15.64
CA ILE A 56 -2.16 -5.57 -15.18
C ILE A 56 -2.87 -6.49 -14.18
N LEU A 57 -2.94 -7.79 -14.45
CA LEU A 57 -3.57 -8.76 -13.54
C LEU A 57 -2.83 -8.86 -12.20
N LEU A 58 -1.49 -8.90 -12.24
CA LEU A 58 -0.63 -8.82 -11.07
C LEU A 58 -0.88 -7.52 -10.30
N PHE A 59 -1.00 -6.39 -11.00
CA PHE A 59 -1.30 -5.09 -10.39
C PHE A 59 -2.69 -5.05 -9.73
N ILE A 60 -3.73 -5.69 -10.31
CA ILE A 60 -5.04 -5.82 -9.65
C ILE A 60 -4.92 -6.53 -8.31
N GLY A 61 -4.06 -7.55 -8.22
CA GLY A 61 -3.75 -8.20 -6.95
C GLY A 61 -3.12 -7.27 -5.94
N VAL A 62 -2.20 -6.42 -6.40
CA VAL A 62 -1.58 -5.39 -5.56
C VAL A 62 -2.61 -4.38 -5.08
N VAL A 63 -3.45 -3.84 -5.96
CA VAL A 63 -4.52 -2.87 -5.63
C VAL A 63 -5.40 -3.36 -4.48
N GLY A 64 -5.73 -4.66 -4.46
CA GLY A 64 -6.51 -5.26 -3.37
C GLY A 64 -5.76 -5.29 -2.03
N LYS A 65 -4.48 -5.67 -2.02
CA LYS A 65 -3.66 -5.78 -0.79
C LYS A 65 -3.16 -4.46 -0.26
N SER A 66 -2.75 -3.53 -1.12
CA SER A 66 -2.19 -2.23 -0.75
C SER A 66 -3.22 -1.09 -0.82
N THR A 67 -4.51 -1.44 -0.84
CA THR A 67 -5.62 -0.51 -0.57
C THR A 67 -5.65 0.69 -1.49
N GLN A 68 -5.48 0.44 -2.78
CA GLN A 68 -5.53 1.50 -3.78
C GLN A 68 -6.97 1.86 -4.14
N ILE A 69 -7.14 2.97 -4.86
CA ILE A 69 -8.44 3.45 -5.31
C ILE A 69 -9.29 2.31 -5.93
N GLY A 70 -10.58 2.30 -5.62
CA GLY A 70 -11.51 1.20 -5.96
C GLY A 70 -11.59 0.10 -4.89
N LEU A 71 -10.45 -0.35 -4.34
CA LEU A 71 -10.39 -1.41 -3.32
C LEU A 71 -9.86 -0.93 -1.95
N HIS A 72 -9.81 0.38 -1.72
CA HIS A 72 -9.28 1.00 -0.49
C HIS A 72 -10.22 0.90 0.73
N THR A 73 -11.51 0.63 0.51
CA THR A 73 -12.55 0.77 1.55
C THR A 73 -12.37 -0.15 2.75
N TRP A 74 -11.74 -1.31 2.57
CA TRP A 74 -11.59 -2.28 3.67
C TRP A 74 -10.60 -1.85 4.75
N LEU A 75 -9.67 -0.94 4.44
CA LEU A 75 -8.60 -0.59 5.37
C LEU A 75 -9.06 0.34 6.50
N PRO A 76 -9.84 1.41 6.24
CA PRO A 76 -10.47 2.18 7.31
C PRO A 76 -11.41 1.34 8.19
N ASP A 77 -12.06 0.32 7.63
CA ASP A 77 -12.93 -0.59 8.37
C ASP A 77 -12.14 -1.53 9.29
N ALA A 78 -10.88 -1.82 8.99
CA ALA A 78 -10.00 -2.63 9.83
C ALA A 78 -9.66 -1.98 11.19
N MET A 79 -10.11 -0.74 11.43
CA MET A 79 -9.92 0.00 12.68
C MET A 79 -10.76 -0.50 13.85
N GLU A 80 -11.77 -1.33 13.57
CA GLU A 80 -12.54 -2.06 14.61
C GLU A 80 -11.65 -2.99 15.43
N GLY A 81 -10.53 -3.46 14.86
CA GLY A 81 -9.56 -4.28 15.55
C GLY A 81 -8.81 -3.56 16.69
N PRO A 82 -8.19 -4.33 17.60
CA PRO A 82 -7.34 -3.75 18.63
C PRO A 82 -6.13 -3.03 18.01
N THR A 83 -5.67 -1.96 18.64
CA THR A 83 -4.63 -1.07 18.08
C THR A 83 -3.31 -1.75 17.71
N PRO A 84 -2.81 -2.79 18.42
CA PRO A 84 -1.61 -3.50 17.99
C PRO A 84 -1.81 -4.29 16.69
N VAL A 85 -3.02 -4.79 16.45
CA VAL A 85 -3.37 -5.48 15.19
C VAL A 85 -3.44 -4.47 14.06
N SER A 86 -4.04 -3.30 14.27
CA SER A 86 -4.00 -2.21 13.30
C SER A 86 -2.54 -1.81 12.99
N ALA A 87 -1.68 -1.67 14.00
CA ALA A 87 -0.26 -1.37 13.79
C ALA A 87 0.42 -2.41 12.88
N LEU A 88 0.19 -3.71 13.12
CA LEU A 88 0.80 -4.79 12.33
C LEU A 88 0.29 -4.83 10.87
N ILE A 89 -1.02 -4.66 10.67
CA ILE A 89 -1.63 -4.70 9.33
C ILE A 89 -1.18 -3.50 8.50
N HIS A 90 -1.13 -2.32 9.12
CA HIS A 90 -0.90 -1.06 8.45
C HIS A 90 0.57 -0.70 8.26
N ALA A 91 1.45 -1.14 9.17
CA ALA A 91 2.85 -0.77 9.11
C ALA A 91 3.70 -1.86 8.43
N ALA A 92 3.53 -3.12 8.84
CA ALA A 92 4.55 -4.15 8.58
C ALA A 92 4.17 -5.19 7.53
N THR A 93 2.89 -5.61 7.46
CA THR A 93 2.55 -6.90 6.80
C THR A 93 1.69 -6.76 5.56
N MET A 94 0.40 -6.48 5.75
CA MET A 94 -0.62 -6.78 4.76
C MET A 94 -0.54 -5.82 3.56
N VAL A 95 -0.40 -4.53 3.85
CA VAL A 95 -0.39 -3.48 2.84
C VAL A 95 0.96 -3.34 2.14
N THR A 96 2.05 -3.66 2.84
CA THR A 96 3.43 -3.61 2.31
C THR A 96 3.71 -4.78 1.35
N ALA A 97 3.08 -5.94 1.57
CA ALA A 97 3.25 -7.11 0.70
C ALA A 97 2.89 -6.84 -0.77
N GLY A 98 1.83 -6.06 -1.03
CA GLY A 98 1.45 -5.70 -2.40
C GLY A 98 2.53 -4.86 -3.10
N ILE A 99 3.08 -3.88 -2.40
CA ILE A 99 4.12 -3.00 -2.93
C ILE A 99 5.43 -3.78 -3.12
N PHE A 100 5.79 -4.62 -2.15
CA PHE A 100 6.95 -5.49 -2.23
C PHE A 100 6.87 -6.42 -3.44
N MET A 101 5.69 -6.93 -3.77
CA MET A 101 5.48 -7.75 -4.97
C MET A 101 5.82 -6.96 -6.25
N ILE A 102 5.39 -5.70 -6.39
CA ILE A 102 5.77 -4.88 -7.56
C ILE A 102 7.29 -4.72 -7.62
N ALA A 103 7.93 -4.42 -6.50
CA ALA A 103 9.38 -4.26 -6.45
C ALA A 103 10.12 -5.56 -6.83
N ARG A 104 9.64 -6.72 -6.38
CA ARG A 104 10.21 -8.03 -6.74
C ARG A 104 10.00 -8.38 -8.21
N CYS A 105 8.83 -8.05 -8.76
CA CYS A 105 8.50 -8.25 -10.17
C CYS A 105 8.97 -7.10 -11.07
N SER A 106 9.80 -6.17 -10.57
CA SER A 106 10.20 -4.96 -11.31
C SER A 106 10.72 -5.26 -12.73
N PRO A 107 11.57 -6.28 -12.99
CA PRO A 107 12.04 -6.54 -14.34
C PRO A 107 10.90 -6.88 -15.31
N LEU A 108 9.81 -7.48 -14.83
CA LEU A 108 8.64 -7.82 -15.64
C LEU A 108 7.78 -6.58 -15.94
N PHE A 109 7.66 -5.64 -14.99
CA PHE A 109 6.93 -4.39 -15.20
C PHE A 109 7.64 -3.44 -16.19
N GLU A 110 8.97 -3.44 -16.22
CA GLU A 110 9.77 -2.64 -17.18
C GLU A 110 9.49 -2.99 -18.65
N TYR A 111 9.11 -4.23 -18.95
CA TYR A 111 8.74 -4.64 -20.30
C TYR A 111 7.33 -4.19 -20.73
N SER A 112 6.59 -3.51 -19.84
CA SER A 112 5.23 -3.04 -20.09
C SER A 112 5.04 -1.56 -19.69
N PRO A 113 5.45 -0.60 -20.55
CA PRO A 113 5.25 0.84 -20.30
C PRO A 113 3.79 1.23 -20.04
N THR A 114 2.84 0.56 -20.69
CA THR A 114 1.40 0.81 -20.49
C THR A 114 0.98 0.54 -19.05
N THR A 115 1.40 -0.58 -18.48
CA THR A 115 1.11 -0.91 -17.08
C THR A 115 1.78 0.08 -16.12
N LEU A 116 3.02 0.51 -16.37
CA LEU A 116 3.70 1.51 -15.55
C LEU A 116 2.93 2.84 -15.49
N ILE A 117 2.36 3.28 -16.62
CA ILE A 117 1.50 4.48 -16.67
C ILE A 117 0.24 4.27 -15.81
N VAL A 118 -0.40 3.10 -15.90
CA VAL A 118 -1.58 2.77 -15.08
C VAL A 118 -1.24 2.78 -13.58
N ILE A 119 -0.12 2.16 -13.20
CA ILE A 119 0.38 2.14 -11.82
C ILE A 119 0.61 3.55 -11.31
N THR A 120 1.28 4.40 -12.11
CA THR A 120 1.57 5.80 -11.76
C THR A 120 0.29 6.58 -11.48
N PHE A 121 -0.69 6.49 -12.38
CA PHE A 121 -1.96 7.21 -12.24
C PHE A 121 -2.78 6.70 -11.04
N ALA A 122 -2.85 5.37 -10.86
CA ALA A 122 -3.56 4.76 -9.75
C ALA A 122 -2.94 5.14 -8.39
N GLY A 123 -1.61 5.13 -8.27
CA GLY A 123 -0.89 5.55 -7.07
C GLY A 123 -1.12 7.03 -6.74
N ALA A 124 -0.98 7.91 -7.75
CA ALA A 124 -1.20 9.35 -7.59
C ALA A 124 -2.65 9.69 -7.19
N MET A 125 -3.64 9.04 -7.80
CA MET A 125 -5.04 9.26 -7.41
C MET A 125 -5.34 8.72 -6.03
N THR A 126 -4.79 7.56 -5.67
CA THR A 126 -4.96 7.00 -4.33
C THR A 126 -4.35 7.94 -3.28
N SER A 127 -3.13 8.45 -3.52
CA SER A 127 -2.46 9.33 -2.55
C SER A 127 -3.26 10.61 -2.30
N PHE A 128 -3.75 11.25 -3.36
CA PHE A 128 -4.53 12.47 -3.29
C PHE A 128 -5.89 12.27 -2.60
N LEU A 129 -6.66 11.25 -3.01
CA LEU A 129 -7.99 11.01 -2.44
C LEU A 129 -7.93 10.53 -0.99
N ALA A 130 -6.95 9.68 -0.65
CA ALA A 130 -6.77 9.22 0.73
C ALA A 130 -6.36 10.36 1.67
N ALA A 131 -5.48 11.26 1.23
CA ALA A 131 -5.05 12.40 2.04
C ALA A 131 -6.22 13.37 2.31
N THR A 132 -6.98 13.71 1.27
CA THR A 132 -8.13 14.63 1.38
C THR A 132 -9.26 14.05 2.23
N THR A 133 -9.57 12.76 2.08
CA THR A 133 -10.58 12.08 2.93
C THR A 133 -10.12 11.92 4.38
N GLY A 134 -8.82 11.72 4.61
CA GLY A 134 -8.24 11.62 5.95
C GLY A 134 -8.39 12.89 6.79
N MET A 135 -8.34 14.08 6.17
CA MET A 135 -8.49 15.36 6.86
C MET A 135 -9.87 15.55 7.52
N LEU A 136 -10.89 14.88 7.01
CA LEU A 136 -12.28 15.00 7.48
C LEU A 136 -12.69 13.88 8.44
N GLN A 137 -11.76 13.01 8.84
CA GLN A 137 -12.04 11.95 9.81
C GLN A 137 -11.97 12.48 11.24
N ASN A 138 -12.95 12.10 12.06
CA ASN A 138 -13.01 12.47 13.48
C ASN A 138 -12.39 11.41 14.40
N ASP A 139 -12.18 10.19 13.89
CA ASP A 139 -11.63 9.07 14.64
C ASP A 139 -10.11 9.00 14.49
N LEU A 140 -9.39 8.91 15.62
CA LEU A 140 -7.93 8.93 15.63
C LEU A 140 -7.32 7.80 14.79
N LYS A 141 -7.84 6.57 14.91
CA LYS A 141 -7.29 5.44 14.15
C LYS A 141 -7.59 5.57 12.67
N ARG A 142 -8.79 6.03 12.30
CA ARG A 142 -9.17 6.25 10.89
C ARG A 142 -8.30 7.31 10.23
N VAL A 143 -7.95 8.40 10.91
CA VAL A 143 -6.99 9.39 10.38
C VAL A 143 -5.64 8.73 10.06
N ILE A 144 -5.14 7.87 10.95
CA ILE A 144 -3.86 7.16 10.74
C ILE A 144 -4.00 6.13 9.60
N ALA A 145 -5.15 5.48 9.45
CA ALA A 145 -5.46 4.56 8.37
C ALA A 145 -5.52 5.25 6.99
N TYR A 146 -6.21 6.39 6.87
CA TYR A 146 -6.24 7.12 5.60
C TYR A 146 -4.87 7.68 5.23
N SER A 147 -4.09 8.12 6.22
CA SER A 147 -2.69 8.49 5.96
C SER A 147 -1.79 7.28 5.69
N THR A 148 -2.20 6.03 5.94
CA THR A 148 -1.52 4.85 5.35
C THR A 148 -1.91 4.64 3.91
N CYS A 149 -3.21 4.72 3.58
CA CYS A 149 -3.67 4.64 2.19
C CYS A 149 -2.94 5.66 1.31
N SER A 150 -2.72 6.89 1.82
CA SER A 150 -2.02 7.92 1.05
C SER A 150 -0.54 7.62 0.84
N GLN A 151 0.17 7.15 1.88
CA GLN A 151 1.59 6.80 1.78
C GLN A 151 1.84 5.57 0.90
N LEU A 152 0.95 4.58 0.96
CA LEU A 152 0.98 3.43 0.05
C LEU A 152 0.72 3.86 -1.40
N GLY A 153 -0.17 4.84 -1.61
CA GLY A 153 -0.37 5.48 -2.92
C GLY A 153 0.91 6.13 -3.45
N TYR A 154 1.65 6.86 -2.60
CA TYR A 154 2.96 7.44 -2.95
C TYR A 154 4.00 6.38 -3.32
N MET A 155 4.06 5.29 -2.56
CA MET A 155 4.93 4.15 -2.85
C MET A 155 4.63 3.51 -4.22
N ILE A 156 3.34 3.31 -4.52
CA ILE A 156 2.93 2.76 -5.81
C ILE A 156 3.22 3.72 -6.95
N PHE A 157 3.00 5.02 -6.75
CA PHE A 157 3.40 6.05 -7.70
C PHE A 157 4.91 5.99 -8.01
N ALA A 158 5.76 5.84 -7.00
CA ALA A 158 7.20 5.69 -7.18
C ALA A 158 7.57 4.43 -7.97
N CYS A 159 6.90 3.29 -7.71
CA CYS A 159 7.05 2.10 -8.55
C CYS A 159 6.59 2.33 -9.99
N GLY A 160 5.53 3.10 -10.21
CA GLY A 160 5.02 3.42 -11.55
C GLY A 160 6.01 4.21 -12.41
N ILE A 161 6.83 5.06 -11.79
CA ILE A 161 7.91 5.80 -12.46
C ILE A 161 9.25 5.03 -12.37
N SER A 162 9.21 3.70 -12.23
CA SER A 162 10.39 2.81 -12.21
C SER A 162 11.40 3.03 -11.06
N HIS A 163 11.04 3.77 -10.01
CA HIS A 163 11.91 4.03 -8.85
C HIS A 163 11.69 3.00 -7.72
N TYR A 164 11.92 1.72 -8.01
CA TYR A 164 11.67 0.63 -7.07
C TYR A 164 12.55 0.65 -5.82
N SER A 165 13.80 1.08 -5.92
CA SER A 165 14.73 1.17 -4.78
C SER A 165 14.28 2.21 -3.76
N VAL A 166 13.89 3.39 -4.25
CA VAL A 166 13.32 4.48 -3.43
C VAL A 166 12.04 4.00 -2.73
N ASN A 167 11.21 3.26 -3.46
CA ASN A 167 10.00 2.69 -2.90
C ASN A 167 10.28 1.68 -1.76
N VAL A 168 11.26 0.78 -1.91
CA VAL A 168 11.62 -0.18 -0.84
C VAL A 168 12.18 0.53 0.39
N PHE A 169 12.96 1.59 0.20
CA PHE A 169 13.44 2.43 1.30
C PHE A 169 12.26 3.08 2.04
N HIS A 170 11.36 3.76 1.31
CA HIS A 170 10.17 4.38 1.90
C HIS A 170 9.28 3.34 2.60
N LEU A 171 9.15 2.12 2.07
CA LEU A 171 8.38 1.05 2.72
C LEU A 171 8.96 0.72 4.10
N MET A 172 10.29 0.73 4.25
CA MET A 172 10.95 0.53 5.54
C MET A 172 10.65 1.67 6.52
N ASP A 173 10.80 2.93 6.09
CA ASP A 173 10.55 4.10 6.94
C ASP A 173 9.09 4.13 7.40
N HIS A 174 8.18 3.85 6.48
CA HIS A 174 6.76 3.72 6.75
C HIS A 174 6.45 2.65 7.79
N ALA A 175 7.09 1.49 7.72
CA ALA A 175 6.92 0.46 8.73
C ALA A 175 7.28 0.98 10.13
N PHE A 176 8.32 1.79 10.26
CA PHE A 176 8.70 2.40 11.54
C PHE A 176 7.73 3.49 11.99
N PHE A 177 7.54 4.54 11.19
CA PHE A 177 6.74 5.70 11.64
C PHE A 177 5.27 5.35 11.80
N LYS A 178 4.71 4.43 10.99
CA LYS A 178 3.32 3.99 11.18
C LYS A 178 3.13 3.09 12.38
N ALA A 179 4.06 2.18 12.66
CA ALA A 179 4.00 1.40 13.88
C ALA A 179 4.03 2.32 15.11
N LEU A 180 4.92 3.32 15.10
CA LEU A 180 5.02 4.32 16.15
C LEU A 180 3.71 5.10 16.35
N LEU A 181 3.10 5.58 15.25
CA LEU A 181 1.82 6.31 15.29
C LEU A 181 0.67 5.45 15.82
N PHE A 182 0.52 4.21 15.36
CA PHE A 182 -0.56 3.32 15.84
C PHE A 182 -0.40 2.90 17.30
N LEU A 183 0.83 2.62 17.75
CA LEU A 183 1.11 2.30 19.15
C LEU A 183 0.89 3.52 20.04
N SER A 184 1.31 4.71 19.60
CA SER A 184 1.05 5.97 20.31
C SER A 184 -0.45 6.25 20.40
N ALA A 185 -1.20 6.07 19.31
CA ALA A 185 -2.66 6.18 19.32
C ALA A 185 -3.31 5.17 20.27
N GLY A 186 -2.81 3.93 20.30
CA GLY A 186 -3.26 2.91 21.25
C GLY A 186 -3.07 3.31 22.70
N SER A 187 -1.92 3.90 23.05
CA SER A 187 -1.70 4.40 24.41
C SER A 187 -2.63 5.57 24.77
N VAL A 188 -2.90 6.49 23.83
CA VAL A 188 -3.85 7.60 24.03
C VAL A 188 -5.27 7.07 24.23
N ILE A 189 -5.75 6.17 23.37
CA ILE A 189 -7.09 5.59 23.44
C ILE A 189 -7.28 4.84 24.77
N HIS A 190 -6.29 4.04 25.16
CA HIS A 190 -6.33 3.30 26.42
C HIS A 190 -6.39 4.25 27.64
N ALA A 191 -5.59 5.33 27.63
CA ALA A 191 -5.61 6.33 28.68
C ALA A 191 -6.92 7.13 28.75
N MET A 192 -7.64 7.23 27.63
CA MET A 192 -8.92 7.94 27.50
C MET A 192 -10.13 7.01 27.69
N SER A 193 -9.98 5.88 28.39
CA SER A 193 -11.06 4.91 28.63
C SER A 193 -11.75 4.44 27.34
N ASP A 194 -10.93 4.10 26.33
CA ASP A 194 -11.33 3.63 25.01
C ASP A 194 -12.08 4.66 24.13
N GLU A 195 -12.04 5.94 24.48
CA GLU A 195 -12.54 7.00 23.60
C GLU A 195 -11.62 7.17 22.38
N GLN A 196 -12.21 7.16 21.18
CA GLN A 196 -11.48 7.27 19.89
C GLN A 196 -11.79 8.55 19.13
N ASP A 197 -12.86 9.26 19.48
CA ASP A 197 -13.28 10.51 18.84
C ASP A 197 -12.37 11.68 19.28
N MET A 198 -11.60 12.22 18.33
CA MET A 198 -10.66 13.31 18.59
C MET A 198 -11.34 14.58 19.09
N ARG A 199 -12.64 14.77 18.82
CA ARG A 199 -13.41 15.95 19.28
C ARG A 199 -13.64 15.95 20.78
N LYS A 200 -13.53 14.78 21.42
CA LYS A 200 -13.64 14.61 22.88
C LYS A 200 -12.28 14.51 23.55
N MET A 201 -11.19 14.60 22.78
CA MET A 201 -9.83 14.63 23.27
C MET A 201 -9.32 16.08 23.36
N GLY A 202 -8.27 16.32 24.15
CA GLY A 202 -7.64 17.63 24.24
C GLY A 202 -6.70 17.74 25.44
N GLY A 203 -5.70 18.63 25.36
CA GLY A 203 -4.78 18.89 26.47
C GLY A 203 -3.84 17.74 26.84
N LEU A 204 -3.69 16.73 25.98
CA LEU A 204 -2.97 15.49 26.29
C LEU A 204 -1.44 15.63 26.34
N ALA A 205 -0.90 16.74 25.81
CA ALA A 205 0.55 16.95 25.74
C ALA A 205 1.20 17.06 27.13
N SER A 206 0.51 17.69 28.09
CA SER A 206 1.02 17.82 29.47
C SER A 206 0.77 16.58 30.32
N SER A 207 -0.31 15.83 30.06
CA SER A 207 -0.65 14.63 30.82
C SER A 207 0.18 13.40 30.41
N PHE A 208 0.53 13.29 29.13
CA PHE A 208 1.30 12.15 28.60
C PHE A 208 2.47 12.62 27.73
N PRO A 209 3.53 13.18 28.33
CA PRO A 209 4.62 13.79 27.58
C PRO A 209 5.39 12.79 26.70
N LEU A 210 5.54 11.54 27.14
CA LEU A 210 6.20 10.50 26.35
C LEU A 210 5.40 10.11 25.11
N THR A 211 4.08 9.88 25.25
CA THR A 211 3.23 9.50 24.12
C THR A 211 3.08 10.65 23.13
N TYR A 212 3.02 11.89 23.63
CA TYR A 212 3.07 13.09 22.81
C TYR A 212 4.37 13.19 22.01
N ALA A 213 5.53 12.99 22.64
CA ALA A 213 6.83 13.03 21.96
C ALA A 213 6.93 11.94 20.86
N MET A 214 6.48 10.72 21.15
CA MET A 214 6.46 9.63 20.16
C MET A 214 5.50 9.89 19.01
N MET A 215 4.29 10.38 19.30
CA MET A 215 3.32 10.79 18.29
C MET A 215 3.87 11.92 17.41
N LEU A 216 4.55 12.91 18.02
CA LEU A 216 5.17 14.02 17.32
C LEU A 216 6.28 13.52 16.38
N MET A 217 7.21 12.69 16.85
CA MET A 217 8.26 12.09 16.00
C MET A 217 7.67 11.30 14.83
N GLY A 218 6.65 10.48 15.08
CA GLY A 218 5.96 9.74 14.03
C GLY A 218 5.28 10.66 13.01
N SER A 219 4.66 11.76 13.46
CA SER A 219 4.01 12.73 12.58
C SER A 219 5.02 13.54 11.75
N LEU A 220 6.17 13.91 12.34
CA LEU A 220 7.25 14.61 11.64
C LEU A 220 7.88 13.73 10.57
N SER A 221 8.11 12.44 10.86
CA SER A 221 8.57 11.48 9.87
C SER A 221 7.54 11.30 8.73
N LEU A 222 6.24 11.23 9.06
CA LEU A 222 5.17 11.12 8.07
C LEU A 222 5.12 12.30 7.08
N ILE A 223 5.38 13.53 7.55
CA ILE A 223 5.41 14.72 6.68
C ILE A 223 6.76 14.95 6.00
N VAL A 224 7.69 13.99 6.10
CA VAL A 224 9.02 14.05 5.47
C VAL A 224 9.82 15.25 6.01
N PHE A 225 9.80 15.45 7.33
CA PHE A 225 10.63 16.49 7.94
C PHE A 225 12.12 16.16 7.72
N PRO A 226 12.98 17.16 7.42
CA PRO A 226 14.40 16.91 7.19
C PRO A 226 15.03 16.08 8.30
N PHE A 227 15.87 15.10 7.93
CA PHE A 227 16.60 14.18 8.83
C PHE A 227 15.75 13.09 9.52
N LEU A 228 14.46 12.97 9.20
CA LEU A 228 13.55 11.96 9.79
C LEU A 228 13.00 10.94 8.77
N THR A 229 13.67 10.86 7.60
CA THR A 229 13.43 9.90 6.51
C THR A 229 14.69 9.12 6.23
#